data_AF-A0A9P7FYC9-F1
#
_entry.id   AF-A0A9P7FYC9-F1
#
_cell.length_a   1.000
_cell.length_b   1.000
_cell.length_c   1.000
_cell.angle_alpha   90.00
_cell.angle_beta   90.00
_cell.angle_gamma   90.00
#
_symmetry.space_group_name_H-M   'P 1'
#
loop_
_entity.id
_entity.type
_entity.pdbx_description
1 polymer ?
#
loop_
_entity_poly.entity_id
_entity_poly.type
_entity_poly.pdbx_seq_one_letter_code
_entity_poly.pdbx_strand_id
1 'polypeptide(L)'
;MASRKIVVDDTDSRILYSGQGWFQDQGSEDNVGNFGPTYLRTSHGTKANGSASFAFEGTSVAVVGTTNLAKIDNGSSWDPSWECFVDQISIGATAPFQYAENNWYLCQQNSLKDGPHEITINVTTTGTAFWLDYLLFTPSPTLSFNETVLLVQNTDPAIKYDSNWGDLGGVANMTTVKGAQARFNFVGKSVTWVGFVPTELPHGAASGSYSIDGGDPITFQLNGLSPTATVTIYNQAFFTTPNLTPGPHSLLVTYQGASGPATPLTLDYLYVTNTSTSTNSTSNPNDKPSDHNQVSKTPVGAIVGGVVGAIALLAIFAFVFWRRRRHVKIVNDGRMDLGSSQSPHEVTPFTSMYPSSMPQTRTHPDVPHIAVPSFPASSDRYESSANLQPFDNNHRQTTPGSSDMSGYAAGTVAQTRAARKGMAPPAQPAVMPVLHQDSGIRIPHGQEDRIVQDIPPLYTVT
;
A
#
# COMPACT_ATOMS: atom_id res chain seq x y z
N MET A 1 18.26 -0.19 2.94
CA MET A 1 17.26 -0.23 4.02
C MET A 1 16.16 0.75 3.63
N ALA A 2 14.90 0.44 3.86
CA ALA A 2 13.84 1.43 3.66
C ALA A 2 14.02 2.57 4.67
N SER A 3 14.04 3.81 4.21
CA SER A 3 14.02 4.97 5.11
C SER A 3 12.61 5.16 5.63
N ARG A 4 12.47 5.32 6.96
CA ARG A 4 11.19 5.67 7.59
C ARG A 4 10.73 7.03 7.07
N LYS A 5 9.41 7.19 6.92
CA LYS A 5 8.80 8.46 6.55
C LYS A 5 8.04 9.03 7.74
N ILE A 6 7.92 10.35 7.82
CA ILE A 6 6.97 11.03 8.70
C ILE A 6 5.67 11.18 7.94
N VAL A 7 4.56 10.96 8.66
CA VAL A 7 3.20 11.23 8.22
C VAL A 7 2.79 12.59 8.78
N VAL A 8 2.21 13.43 7.94
CA VAL A 8 1.61 14.71 8.32
C VAL A 8 0.17 14.69 7.84
N ASP A 9 -0.74 14.64 8.81
CA ASP A 9 -2.19 14.61 8.62
C ASP A 9 -2.72 15.89 7.95
N ASP A 10 -3.79 15.83 7.16
CA ASP A 10 -4.41 17.01 6.53
C ASP A 10 -4.83 18.09 7.53
N THR A 11 -5.11 17.71 8.77
CA THR A 11 -5.52 18.63 9.85
C THR A 11 -4.33 19.29 10.57
N ASP A 12 -3.08 18.96 10.21
CA ASP A 12 -1.90 19.58 10.81
C ASP A 12 -1.85 21.08 10.48
N SER A 13 -1.90 21.90 11.52
CA SER A 13 -1.88 23.37 11.46
C SER A 13 -0.69 24.00 10.72
N ARG A 14 0.35 23.22 10.39
CA ARG A 14 1.49 23.64 9.58
C ARG A 14 1.22 23.57 8.06
N ILE A 15 0.16 22.88 7.63
CA ILE A 15 -0.29 22.89 6.25
C ILE A 15 -1.07 24.19 6.01
N LEU A 16 -0.58 24.99 5.06
CA LEU A 16 -1.15 26.28 4.74
C LEU A 16 -2.07 26.14 3.52
N TYR A 17 -3.38 26.07 3.79
CA TYR A 17 -4.43 26.12 2.78
C TYR A 17 -4.73 27.56 2.36
N SER A 18 -4.78 27.82 1.06
CA SER A 18 -4.94 29.15 0.47
C SER A 18 -5.85 29.12 -0.76
N GLY A 19 -6.48 30.25 -1.08
CA GLY A 19 -7.59 30.32 -2.05
C GLY A 19 -8.95 30.36 -1.34
N GLN A 20 -10.01 30.07 -2.08
CA GLN A 20 -11.38 30.04 -1.55
C GLN A 20 -11.89 28.59 -1.49
N GLY A 21 -12.80 28.30 -0.56
CA GLY A 21 -13.56 27.05 -0.58
C GLY A 21 -12.82 25.79 -0.12
N TRP A 22 -11.73 25.92 0.62
CA TRP A 22 -11.18 24.80 1.41
C TRP A 22 -12.11 24.46 2.59
N PHE A 23 -12.30 23.17 2.86
CA PHE A 23 -13.07 22.66 3.98
C PHE A 23 -12.51 21.31 4.44
N GLN A 24 -12.62 21.03 5.73
CA GLN A 24 -12.31 19.72 6.29
C GLN A 24 -13.53 18.80 6.14
N ASP A 25 -13.29 17.55 5.74
CA ASP A 25 -14.23 16.43 5.85
C ASP A 25 -13.79 15.45 6.94
N GLN A 26 -14.76 14.67 7.46
CA GLN A 26 -14.49 13.57 8.37
C GLN A 26 -15.21 12.28 7.93
N GLY A 27 -14.51 11.48 7.13
CA GLY A 27 -14.87 10.11 6.79
C GLY A 27 -15.95 9.96 5.72
N SER A 28 -16.28 10.99 4.93
CA SER A 28 -17.16 10.82 3.76
C SER A 28 -16.48 10.00 2.67
N GLU A 29 -15.18 10.20 2.48
CA GLU A 29 -14.38 9.50 1.47
C GLU A 29 -13.93 8.10 1.93
N ASP A 30 -14.12 7.69 3.19
CA ASP A 30 -13.57 6.43 3.77
C ASP A 30 -13.90 5.12 3.01
N ASN A 31 -14.96 5.12 2.20
CA ASN A 31 -15.43 3.96 1.45
C ASN A 31 -15.18 4.11 -0.07
N VAL A 32 -14.31 5.03 -0.48
CA VAL A 32 -13.94 5.28 -1.88
C VAL A 32 -12.83 4.32 -2.33
N GLY A 33 -13.17 3.53 -3.34
CA GLY A 33 -12.26 2.58 -3.97
C GLY A 33 -12.03 1.31 -3.13
N ASN A 34 -10.92 0.62 -3.39
CA ASN A 34 -10.46 -0.52 -2.59
C ASN A 34 -9.16 -0.24 -1.83
N PHE A 35 -8.64 0.98 -1.92
CA PHE A 35 -7.41 1.43 -1.25
C PHE A 35 -7.59 1.84 0.23
N GLY A 36 -8.68 1.43 0.88
CA GLY A 36 -8.94 1.64 2.31
C GLY A 36 -9.44 3.04 2.69
N PRO A 37 -9.66 3.31 3.99
CA PRO A 37 -10.14 4.60 4.48
C PRO A 37 -9.08 5.70 4.38
N THR A 38 -9.48 6.96 4.59
CA THR A 38 -8.52 8.06 4.69
C THR A 38 -7.74 7.98 6.00
N TYR A 39 -6.55 8.58 6.05
CA TYR A 39 -5.75 8.63 7.26
C TYR A 39 -6.48 9.44 8.34
N LEU A 40 -6.45 8.90 9.57
CA LEU A 40 -7.26 9.35 10.72
C LEU A 40 -8.76 9.60 10.46
N ARG A 41 -9.29 9.15 9.31
CA ARG A 41 -10.65 9.40 8.81
C ARG A 41 -10.95 10.88 8.56
N THR A 42 -9.94 11.65 8.14
CA THR A 42 -10.06 13.06 7.75
C THR A 42 -9.62 13.28 6.31
N SER A 43 -9.99 14.41 5.72
CA SER A 43 -9.38 14.93 4.49
C SER A 43 -9.70 16.42 4.35
N HIS A 44 -8.85 17.17 3.64
CA HIS A 44 -9.12 18.55 3.25
C HIS A 44 -9.53 18.64 1.78
N GLY A 45 -10.75 19.11 1.57
CA GLY A 45 -11.37 19.28 0.28
C GLY A 45 -11.32 20.72 -0.22
N THR A 46 -11.25 20.92 -1.54
CA THR A 46 -11.67 22.18 -2.18
C THR A 46 -12.48 21.93 -3.45
N LYS A 47 -13.50 22.77 -3.67
CA LYS A 47 -14.32 22.81 -4.90
C LYS A 47 -14.12 24.09 -5.73
N ALA A 48 -13.06 24.84 -5.42
CA ALA A 48 -12.63 26.01 -6.16
C ALA A 48 -11.09 26.03 -6.28
N ASN A 49 -10.57 26.84 -7.21
CA ASN A 49 -9.14 27.00 -7.38
C ASN A 49 -8.48 27.45 -6.07
N GLY A 50 -7.39 26.78 -5.70
CA GLY A 50 -6.70 26.99 -4.43
C GLY A 50 -5.31 26.38 -4.45
N SER A 51 -4.58 26.55 -3.35
CA SER A 51 -3.26 25.97 -3.17
C SER A 51 -3.05 25.52 -1.73
N ALA A 52 -2.40 24.39 -1.53
CA ALA A 52 -1.94 23.91 -0.23
C ALA A 52 -0.41 23.89 -0.20
N SER A 53 0.20 24.20 0.93
CA SER A 53 1.66 24.19 1.07
C SER A 53 2.13 23.69 2.43
N PHE A 54 3.31 23.07 2.48
CA PHE A 54 3.91 22.55 3.70
C PHE A 54 5.44 22.64 3.64
N ALA A 55 6.05 23.20 4.69
CA ALA A 55 7.49 23.27 4.84
C ALA A 55 8.02 22.02 5.58
N PHE A 56 9.07 21.41 5.05
CA PHE A 56 9.69 20.21 5.60
C PHE A 56 11.22 20.25 5.48
N GLU A 57 11.91 19.41 6.25
CA GLU A 57 13.35 19.21 6.14
C GLU A 57 13.60 17.71 5.88
N GLY A 58 14.18 17.37 4.73
CA GLY A 58 14.31 15.98 4.33
C GLY A 58 14.83 15.72 2.91
N THR A 59 14.69 14.47 2.46
CA THR A 59 15.27 13.97 1.20
C THR A 59 14.26 13.42 0.19
N SER A 60 12.96 13.42 0.52
CA SER A 60 11.88 13.05 -0.39
C SER A 60 10.54 13.50 0.18
N VAL A 61 9.57 13.85 -0.66
CA VAL A 61 8.20 14.21 -0.26
C VAL A 61 7.17 13.56 -1.17
N ALA A 62 5.97 13.28 -0.65
CA ALA A 62 4.81 12.85 -1.39
C ALA A 62 3.54 13.45 -0.78
N VAL A 63 2.55 13.71 -1.62
CA VAL A 63 1.21 14.14 -1.22
C VAL A 63 0.26 12.99 -1.55
N VAL A 64 -0.55 12.60 -0.58
CA VAL A 64 -1.50 11.49 -0.67
C VAL A 64 -2.91 12.00 -0.42
N GLY A 65 -3.88 11.46 -1.14
CA GLY A 65 -5.28 11.87 -1.05
C GLY A 65 -6.21 10.93 -1.80
N THR A 66 -7.41 11.43 -2.07
CA THR A 66 -8.43 10.70 -2.84
C THR A 66 -8.43 11.19 -4.28
N THR A 67 -8.06 10.31 -5.22
CA THR A 67 -8.34 10.57 -6.63
C THR A 67 -9.82 10.31 -6.87
N ASN A 68 -10.58 11.29 -7.37
CA ASN A 68 -12.02 11.16 -7.67
C ASN A 68 -12.37 12.11 -8.82
N LEU A 69 -12.00 11.71 -10.05
CA LEU A 69 -11.90 12.62 -11.19
C LEU A 69 -13.12 12.51 -12.12
N ALA A 70 -13.74 13.65 -12.42
CA ALA A 70 -14.74 13.79 -13.45
C ALA A 70 -14.08 13.98 -14.83
N LYS A 71 -14.64 13.35 -15.86
CA LYS A 71 -14.25 13.61 -17.26
C LYS A 71 -14.92 14.88 -17.76
N ILE A 72 -14.12 15.84 -18.22
CA ILE A 72 -14.56 17.10 -18.83
C ILE A 72 -14.08 17.18 -20.29
N ASP A 73 -14.48 18.24 -21.02
CA ASP A 73 -14.14 18.47 -22.43
C ASP A 73 -14.41 17.26 -23.35
N ASN A 74 -15.63 16.71 -23.28
CA ASN A 74 -16.02 15.47 -23.99
C ASN A 74 -15.11 14.26 -23.70
N GLY A 75 -14.41 14.25 -22.57
CA GLY A 75 -13.50 13.18 -22.14
C GLY A 75 -12.04 13.36 -22.55
N SER A 76 -11.63 14.53 -23.06
CA SER A 76 -10.21 14.83 -23.32
C SER A 76 -9.44 15.31 -22.08
N SER A 77 -10.14 15.79 -21.06
CA SER A 77 -9.59 16.43 -19.86
C SER A 77 -10.21 15.84 -18.58
N TRP A 78 -9.60 16.12 -17.42
CA TRP A 78 -10.06 15.67 -16.10
C TRP A 78 -10.21 16.83 -15.12
N ASP A 79 -11.19 16.73 -14.23
CA ASP A 79 -11.50 17.69 -13.16
C ASP A 79 -11.62 16.96 -11.80
N PRO A 80 -10.97 17.40 -10.71
CA PRO A 80 -9.98 18.47 -10.65
C PRO A 80 -8.68 18.13 -11.39
N SER A 81 -7.87 19.16 -11.62
CA SER A 81 -6.47 19.03 -12.03
C SER A 81 -5.57 19.73 -11.01
N TRP A 82 -4.33 19.27 -10.87
CA TRP A 82 -3.36 19.88 -9.97
C TRP A 82 -1.95 19.80 -10.54
N GLU A 83 -1.06 20.60 -9.97
CA GLU A 83 0.38 20.58 -10.25
C GLU A 83 1.14 20.78 -8.92
N CYS A 84 2.15 19.96 -8.67
CA CYS A 84 2.95 20.04 -7.46
C CYS A 84 4.33 20.65 -7.72
N PHE A 85 4.84 21.42 -6.77
CA PHE A 85 6.12 22.10 -6.84
C PHE A 85 6.93 21.81 -5.58
N VAL A 86 8.22 21.50 -5.72
CA VAL A 86 9.18 21.54 -4.60
C VAL A 86 10.11 22.72 -4.83
N ASP A 87 10.19 23.64 -3.88
CA ASP A 87 11.00 24.87 -3.96
C ASP A 87 10.72 25.68 -5.24
N GLN A 88 9.44 25.80 -5.60
CA GLN A 88 8.94 26.42 -6.84
C GLN A 88 9.32 25.71 -8.16
N ILE A 89 9.93 24.52 -8.10
CA ILE A 89 10.21 23.67 -9.26
C ILE A 89 9.10 22.63 -9.39
N SER A 90 8.40 22.63 -10.53
CA SER A 90 7.36 21.63 -10.85
C SER A 90 7.93 20.21 -10.80
N ILE A 91 7.23 19.34 -10.09
CA ILE A 91 7.49 17.89 -10.01
C ILE A 91 6.38 17.06 -10.70
N GLY A 92 5.34 17.72 -11.24
CA GLY A 92 4.19 17.09 -11.86
C GLY A 92 3.13 16.61 -10.87
N ALA A 93 1.94 16.36 -11.40
CA ALA A 93 0.95 15.46 -10.82
C ALA A 93 1.17 14.02 -11.30
N THR A 94 0.65 13.03 -10.58
CA THR A 94 0.51 11.68 -11.13
C THR A 94 -0.49 11.66 -12.29
N ALA A 95 -0.29 10.75 -13.25
CA ALA A 95 -1.23 10.56 -14.34
C ALA A 95 -2.66 10.28 -13.81
N PRO A 96 -3.71 10.89 -14.41
CA PRO A 96 -5.09 10.66 -13.99
C PRO A 96 -5.49 9.18 -13.96
N PHE A 97 -6.12 8.76 -12.87
CA PHE A 97 -6.68 7.43 -12.73
C PHE A 97 -8.21 7.48 -12.91
N GLN A 98 -8.78 6.48 -13.60
CA GLN A 98 -10.19 6.49 -14.00
C GLN A 98 -11.16 5.97 -12.93
N TYR A 99 -10.64 5.37 -11.87
CA TYR A 99 -11.40 4.91 -10.71
C TYR A 99 -11.13 5.86 -9.55
N ALA A 100 -12.11 5.97 -8.65
CA ALA A 100 -11.94 6.75 -7.45
C ALA A 100 -11.26 5.90 -6.36
N GLU A 101 -10.13 6.35 -5.83
CA GLU A 101 -9.32 5.62 -4.85
C GLU A 101 -8.76 6.57 -3.78
N ASN A 102 -8.87 6.16 -2.52
CA ASN A 102 -8.13 6.74 -1.39
C ASN A 102 -6.65 6.34 -1.40
N ASN A 103 -5.85 6.89 -0.47
CA ASN A 103 -4.42 6.58 -0.31
C ASN A 103 -3.62 6.67 -1.64
N TRP A 104 -4.10 7.50 -2.57
CA TRP A 104 -3.50 7.66 -3.88
C TRP A 104 -2.42 8.73 -3.83
N TYR A 105 -1.24 8.41 -4.33
CA TYR A 105 -0.17 9.40 -4.50
C TYR A 105 -0.63 10.45 -5.53
N LEU A 106 -0.89 11.67 -5.10
CA LEU A 106 -1.28 12.78 -5.98
C LEU A 106 -0.04 13.36 -6.70
N CYS A 107 1.10 13.37 -6.00
CA CYS A 107 2.41 13.69 -6.54
C CYS A 107 3.50 13.18 -5.58
N GLN A 108 4.72 12.98 -6.08
CA GLN A 108 5.86 12.54 -5.27
C GLN A 108 7.19 12.96 -5.90
N GLN A 109 8.16 13.28 -5.04
CA GLN A 109 9.56 13.46 -5.41
C GLN A 109 10.44 12.59 -4.51
N ASN A 110 10.99 11.53 -5.09
CA ASN A 110 11.69 10.47 -4.36
C ASN A 110 13.16 10.77 -4.04
N SER A 111 13.72 11.87 -4.56
CA SER A 111 15.08 12.30 -4.27
C SER A 111 15.20 13.82 -4.29
N LEU A 112 15.55 14.37 -3.14
CA LEU A 112 15.90 15.76 -2.90
C LEU A 112 17.27 15.82 -2.21
N LYS A 113 17.92 16.97 -2.30
CA LYS A 113 19.14 17.25 -1.54
C LYS A 113 18.74 17.51 -0.09
N ASP A 114 19.27 16.73 0.86
CA ASP A 114 19.00 16.92 2.29
C ASP A 114 19.09 18.39 2.75
N GLY A 115 18.03 18.87 3.39
CA GLY A 115 17.87 20.26 3.81
C GLY A 115 16.40 20.70 3.86
N PRO A 116 16.15 22.00 4.10
CA PRO A 116 14.81 22.59 4.12
C PRO A 116 14.23 22.74 2.72
N HIS A 117 12.94 22.45 2.62
CA HIS A 117 12.14 22.43 1.39
C HIS A 117 10.71 22.91 1.65
N GLU A 118 10.03 23.34 0.59
CA GLU A 118 8.59 23.59 0.59
C GLU A 118 7.91 22.79 -0.52
N ILE A 119 6.89 22.00 -0.18
CA ILE A 119 5.97 21.39 -1.16
C ILE A 119 4.76 22.31 -1.31
N THR A 120 4.39 22.63 -2.55
CA THR A 120 3.19 23.39 -2.91
C THR A 120 2.35 22.59 -3.88
N ILE A 121 1.03 22.56 -3.68
CA ILE A 121 0.05 21.86 -4.52
C ILE A 121 -0.93 22.91 -5.04
N ASN A 122 -0.86 23.24 -6.34
CA ASN A 122 -1.79 24.17 -6.96
C ASN A 122 -2.95 23.39 -7.61
N VAL A 123 -4.17 23.69 -7.20
CA VAL A 123 -5.41 23.00 -7.62
C VAL A 123 -6.22 23.90 -8.55
N THR A 124 -6.64 23.35 -9.69
CA THR A 124 -7.59 23.97 -10.62
C THR A 124 -8.81 23.05 -10.77
N THR A 125 -10.00 23.57 -10.50
CA THR A 125 -11.25 22.80 -10.57
C THR A 125 -12.42 23.62 -11.12
N THR A 126 -13.32 22.95 -11.84
CA THR A 126 -14.61 23.50 -12.30
C THR A 126 -15.78 23.23 -11.35
N GLY A 127 -15.54 22.52 -10.24
CA GLY A 127 -16.50 22.24 -9.19
C GLY A 127 -16.38 20.84 -8.58
N THR A 128 -15.62 19.94 -9.21
CA THR A 128 -15.29 18.62 -8.65
C THR A 128 -14.31 18.78 -7.48
N ALA A 129 -14.51 18.03 -6.40
CA ALA A 129 -13.66 18.17 -5.23
C ALA A 129 -12.25 17.62 -5.48
N PHE A 130 -11.24 18.40 -5.12
CA PHE A 130 -9.89 17.88 -4.86
C PHE A 130 -9.75 17.56 -3.38
N TRP A 131 -9.10 16.44 -3.05
CA TRP A 131 -8.98 15.93 -1.68
C TRP A 131 -7.52 15.64 -1.33
N LEU A 132 -7.01 16.27 -0.27
CA LEU A 132 -5.73 15.96 0.38
C LEU A 132 -6.01 15.20 1.68
N ASP A 133 -5.26 14.12 1.95
CA ASP A 133 -5.42 13.26 3.13
C ASP A 133 -4.18 13.32 4.04
N TYR A 134 -2.98 13.13 3.49
CA TYR A 134 -1.74 13.31 4.24
C TYR A 134 -0.52 13.56 3.35
N LEU A 135 0.54 14.07 3.95
CA LEU A 135 1.87 14.14 3.35
C LEU A 135 2.79 13.09 3.96
N LEU A 136 3.70 12.58 3.13
CA LEU A 136 4.78 11.69 3.55
C LEU A 136 6.13 12.31 3.18
N PHE A 137 7.07 12.40 4.11
CA PHE A 137 8.45 12.79 3.78
C PHE A 137 9.50 11.98 4.54
N THR A 138 10.68 11.80 3.97
CA THR A 138 11.82 11.19 4.68
C THR A 138 12.63 12.32 5.33
N PRO A 139 12.68 12.40 6.67
CA PRO A 139 13.28 13.53 7.37
C PRO A 139 14.81 13.56 7.31
N SER A 140 15.38 14.75 7.47
CA SER A 140 16.82 14.93 7.66
C SER A 140 17.31 14.21 8.94
N PRO A 141 18.51 13.60 8.95
CA PRO A 141 18.98 12.77 10.08
C PRO A 141 19.11 13.51 11.42
N THR A 142 19.21 14.84 11.39
CA THR A 142 19.42 15.70 12.56
C THR A 142 18.14 16.15 13.24
N LEU A 143 16.96 15.83 12.68
CA LEU A 143 15.73 16.51 13.07
C LEU A 143 14.97 15.78 14.19
N SER A 144 14.91 16.42 15.36
CA SER A 144 14.05 16.02 16.46
C SER A 144 12.66 16.65 16.32
N PHE A 145 11.64 15.84 16.08
CA PHE A 145 10.26 16.32 16.01
C PHE A 145 9.53 16.12 17.33
N ASN A 146 8.75 17.12 17.74
CA ASN A 146 7.70 16.93 18.73
C ASN A 146 6.50 16.24 18.07
N GLU A 147 5.95 15.23 18.75
CA GLU A 147 4.76 14.45 18.36
C GLU A 147 4.65 14.12 16.85
N THR A 148 5.42 13.12 16.38
CA THR A 148 5.35 12.64 14.99
C THR A 148 4.88 11.21 14.88
N VAL A 149 4.15 10.92 13.80
CA VAL A 149 3.87 9.56 13.36
C VAL A 149 4.91 9.16 12.31
N LEU A 150 5.59 8.04 12.57
CA LEU A 150 6.51 7.42 11.63
C LEU A 150 5.81 6.29 10.88
N LEU A 151 5.84 6.32 9.55
CA LEU A 151 5.52 5.20 8.69
C LEU A 151 6.76 4.30 8.57
N VAL A 152 6.62 3.06 9.04
CA VAL A 152 7.65 2.02 9.05
C VAL A 152 7.20 0.88 8.15
N GLN A 153 7.84 0.74 6.98
CA GLN A 153 7.54 -0.29 5.98
C GLN A 153 7.81 -1.71 6.53
N ASN A 154 7.08 -2.73 6.05
CA ASN A 154 7.33 -4.15 6.32
C ASN A 154 8.80 -4.57 6.14
N THR A 155 9.50 -3.95 5.18
CA THR A 155 10.92 -4.20 4.88
C THR A 155 11.91 -3.50 5.83
N ASP A 156 11.44 -2.78 6.86
CA ASP A 156 12.31 -2.17 7.87
C ASP A 156 13.04 -3.26 8.68
N PRO A 157 14.38 -3.23 8.77
CA PRO A 157 15.16 -4.29 9.40
C PRO A 157 14.98 -4.39 10.92
N ALA A 158 14.29 -3.45 11.58
CA ALA A 158 13.88 -3.60 12.98
C ALA A 158 12.69 -4.56 13.15
N ILE A 159 11.93 -4.84 12.09
CA ILE A 159 10.87 -5.85 12.08
C ILE A 159 11.52 -7.22 11.86
N LYS A 160 11.27 -8.15 12.79
CA LYS A 160 11.81 -9.51 12.81
C LYS A 160 10.69 -10.52 12.67
N TYR A 161 10.54 -11.04 11.46
CA TYR A 161 9.65 -12.17 11.17
C TYR A 161 10.33 -13.50 11.51
N ASP A 162 9.54 -14.50 11.93
CA ASP A 162 10.01 -15.88 11.97
C ASP A 162 9.98 -16.57 10.59
N SER A 163 10.39 -17.83 10.52
CA SER A 163 10.48 -18.60 9.27
C SER A 163 9.14 -18.96 8.62
N ASN A 164 8.01 -18.61 9.24
CA ASN A 164 6.67 -18.90 8.74
C ASN A 164 6.02 -17.68 8.06
N TRP A 165 6.76 -16.58 7.91
CA TRP A 165 6.35 -15.43 7.10
C TRP A 165 6.98 -15.50 5.71
N GLY A 166 6.21 -15.10 4.71
CA GLY A 166 6.65 -14.96 3.33
C GLY A 166 6.52 -13.52 2.82
N ASP A 167 7.10 -13.28 1.65
CA ASP A 167 6.77 -12.13 0.81
C ASP A 167 5.38 -12.29 0.19
N LEU A 168 4.64 -11.19 0.06
CA LEU A 168 3.38 -11.10 -0.66
C LEU A 168 3.51 -10.05 -1.76
N GLY A 169 3.99 -10.48 -2.92
CA GLY A 169 4.03 -9.69 -4.14
C GLY A 169 5.01 -8.51 -4.12
N GLY A 170 6.01 -8.51 -3.23
CA GLY A 170 6.94 -7.41 -3.04
C GLY A 170 6.36 -6.17 -2.35
N VAL A 171 5.10 -6.21 -1.90
CA VAL A 171 4.40 -5.07 -1.26
C VAL A 171 4.10 -5.29 0.23
N ALA A 172 3.97 -6.54 0.67
CA ALA A 172 3.76 -6.87 2.08
C ALA A 172 4.51 -8.14 2.48
N ASN A 173 4.57 -8.39 3.79
CA ASN A 173 4.85 -9.72 4.32
C ASN A 173 3.57 -10.35 4.85
N MET A 174 3.45 -11.68 4.76
CA MET A 174 2.27 -12.38 5.26
C MET A 174 2.57 -13.71 5.92
N THR A 175 1.61 -14.22 6.70
CA THR A 175 1.59 -15.60 7.16
C THR A 175 0.18 -16.20 7.19
N THR A 176 0.09 -17.49 6.86
CA THR A 176 -1.09 -18.34 7.04
C THR A 176 -0.87 -19.43 8.09
N VAL A 177 0.28 -19.44 8.77
CA VAL A 177 0.69 -20.50 9.70
C VAL A 177 0.35 -20.10 11.13
N LYS A 178 -0.62 -20.80 11.73
CA LYS A 178 -0.99 -20.59 13.15
C LYS A 178 0.24 -20.71 14.06
N GLY A 179 0.46 -19.69 14.89
CA GLY A 179 1.59 -19.58 15.80
C GLY A 179 2.78 -18.79 15.25
N ALA A 180 2.76 -18.37 13.97
CA ALA A 180 3.78 -17.54 13.37
C ALA A 180 3.87 -16.16 14.04
N GLN A 181 5.10 -15.67 14.24
CA GLN A 181 5.41 -14.47 15.00
C GLN A 181 6.15 -13.40 14.21
N ALA A 182 5.81 -12.15 14.47
CA ALA A 182 6.58 -10.97 14.07
C ALA A 182 6.89 -10.13 15.32
N ARG A 183 8.12 -9.62 15.41
CA ARG A 183 8.60 -8.79 16.52
C ARG A 183 9.08 -7.45 16.01
N PHE A 184 8.77 -6.38 16.74
CA PHE A 184 9.19 -5.03 16.39
C PHE A 184 9.53 -4.25 17.66
N ASN A 185 10.77 -3.76 17.74
CA ASN A 185 11.20 -2.88 18.83
C ASN A 185 11.09 -1.44 18.33
N PHE A 186 10.41 -0.59 19.09
CA PHE A 186 10.13 0.79 18.71
C PHE A 186 10.36 1.76 19.87
N VAL A 187 10.41 3.06 19.55
CA VAL A 187 10.40 4.14 20.53
C VAL A 187 9.21 5.03 20.21
N GLY A 188 8.28 5.18 21.16
CA GLY A 188 7.06 5.96 20.96
C GLY A 188 6.01 5.72 22.05
N LYS A 189 4.74 6.05 21.74
CA LYS A 189 3.57 5.87 22.61
C LYS A 189 2.46 4.99 22.01
N SER A 190 2.46 4.70 20.72
CA SER A 190 1.47 3.78 20.11
C SER A 190 1.96 3.21 18.78
N VAL A 191 1.44 2.04 18.39
CA VAL A 191 1.64 1.43 17.07
C VAL A 191 0.28 1.06 16.45
N THR A 192 0.03 1.47 15.21
CA THR A 192 -1.04 0.90 14.36
C THR A 192 -0.42 -0.09 13.40
N TRP A 193 -0.98 -1.29 13.35
CA TRP A 193 -0.61 -2.33 12.39
C TRP A 193 -1.49 -2.25 11.15
N VAL A 194 -0.90 -1.93 10.00
CA VAL A 194 -1.62 -1.81 8.73
C VAL A 194 -1.22 -2.95 7.79
N GLY A 195 -2.24 -3.60 7.24
CA GLY A 195 -2.09 -4.64 6.22
C GLY A 195 -3.17 -4.52 5.16
N PHE A 196 -3.33 -5.56 4.37
CA PHE A 196 -4.40 -5.69 3.40
C PHE A 196 -4.98 -7.09 3.39
N VAL A 197 -6.20 -7.22 2.86
CA VAL A 197 -6.96 -8.47 2.84
C VAL A 197 -7.02 -8.98 1.38
N PRO A 198 -6.12 -9.90 0.98
CA PRO A 198 -6.00 -10.36 -0.40
C PRO A 198 -7.17 -11.23 -0.85
N THR A 199 -7.72 -10.95 -2.03
CA THR A 199 -8.87 -11.68 -2.60
C THR A 199 -8.49 -13.04 -3.19
N GLU A 200 -7.20 -13.26 -3.47
CA GLU A 200 -6.65 -14.49 -4.03
C GLU A 200 -6.40 -15.60 -2.98
N LEU A 201 -6.58 -15.28 -1.69
CA LEU A 201 -6.35 -16.17 -0.54
C LEU A 201 -7.66 -16.40 0.24
N PRO A 202 -7.72 -17.35 1.19
CA PRO A 202 -8.97 -17.72 1.85
C PRO A 202 -9.64 -16.54 2.57
N HIS A 203 -10.93 -16.31 2.32
CA HIS A 203 -11.65 -15.13 2.81
C HIS A 203 -12.15 -15.22 4.26
N GLY A 204 -12.14 -16.41 4.88
CA GLY A 204 -12.72 -16.61 6.22
C GLY A 204 -12.07 -15.74 7.30
N ALA A 205 -12.84 -15.31 8.30
CA ALA A 205 -12.30 -14.54 9.41
C ALA A 205 -11.26 -15.34 10.22
N ALA A 206 -10.23 -14.67 10.71
CA ALA A 206 -9.18 -15.20 11.57
C ALA A 206 -8.95 -14.29 12.77
N SER A 207 -8.15 -14.73 13.75
CA SER A 207 -7.63 -13.84 14.80
C SER A 207 -6.10 -13.78 14.82
N GLY A 208 -5.60 -12.72 15.44
CA GLY A 208 -4.23 -12.58 15.90
C GLY A 208 -4.21 -12.12 17.35
N SER A 209 -3.03 -12.10 17.95
CA SER A 209 -2.83 -11.39 19.22
C SER A 209 -1.50 -10.66 19.22
N TYR A 210 -1.44 -9.53 19.91
CA TYR A 210 -0.20 -8.83 20.19
C TYR A 210 0.06 -8.73 21.69
N SER A 211 1.32 -8.65 22.10
CA SER A 211 1.70 -8.20 23.44
C SER A 211 2.72 -7.09 23.36
N ILE A 212 2.71 -6.23 24.38
CA ILE A 212 3.67 -5.15 24.60
C ILE A 212 4.54 -5.54 25.81
N ASP A 213 5.86 -5.42 25.66
CA ASP A 213 6.85 -5.60 26.73
C ASP A 213 6.77 -6.92 27.51
N GLY A 214 6.32 -7.97 26.82
CA GLY A 214 6.16 -9.31 27.40
C GLY A 214 4.93 -9.46 28.30
N GLY A 215 4.04 -8.47 28.36
CA GLY A 215 2.75 -8.56 29.05
C GLY A 215 1.75 -9.51 28.39
N ASP A 216 0.54 -9.57 28.94
CA ASP A 216 -0.52 -10.47 28.48
C ASP A 216 -0.94 -10.19 27.03
N PRO A 217 -1.15 -11.22 26.19
CA PRO A 217 -1.58 -11.04 24.80
C PRO A 217 -3.01 -10.47 24.67
N ILE A 218 -3.15 -9.40 23.90
CA ILE A 218 -4.42 -8.79 23.49
C ILE A 218 -4.80 -9.35 22.12
N THR A 219 -5.97 -9.98 22.02
CA THR A 219 -6.50 -10.55 20.76
C THR A 219 -7.13 -9.48 19.89
N PHE A 220 -6.89 -9.54 18.58
CA PHE A 220 -7.54 -8.74 17.55
C PHE A 220 -8.14 -9.65 16.45
N GLN A 221 -9.11 -9.14 15.72
CA GLN A 221 -9.81 -9.88 14.66
C GLN A 221 -9.32 -9.45 13.27
N LEU A 222 -9.23 -10.42 12.37
CA LEU A 222 -9.05 -10.22 10.94
C LEU A 222 -10.37 -10.61 10.28
N ASN A 223 -11.16 -9.62 9.88
CA ASN A 223 -12.53 -9.84 9.39
C ASN A 223 -12.59 -10.68 8.11
N GLY A 224 -11.49 -10.73 7.34
CA GLY A 224 -11.45 -11.40 6.05
C GLY A 224 -12.29 -10.65 5.01
N LEU A 225 -12.84 -11.38 4.04
CA LEU A 225 -13.71 -10.83 3.00
C LEU A 225 -15.07 -11.58 2.99
N SER A 226 -16.05 -10.99 2.31
CA SER A 226 -17.24 -11.75 1.89
C SER A 226 -16.82 -12.96 1.04
N PRO A 227 -17.45 -14.14 1.16
CA PRO A 227 -17.18 -15.29 0.28
C PRO A 227 -17.35 -15.02 -1.23
N THR A 228 -18.00 -13.92 -1.59
CA THR A 228 -18.21 -13.47 -2.99
C THR A 228 -17.38 -12.25 -3.36
N ALA A 229 -16.45 -11.81 -2.52
CA ALA A 229 -15.55 -10.69 -2.83
C ALA A 229 -14.60 -11.06 -3.97
N THR A 230 -14.33 -10.08 -4.84
CA THR A 230 -13.46 -10.23 -6.02
C THR A 230 -12.37 -9.16 -6.08
N VAL A 231 -12.18 -8.41 -5.00
CA VAL A 231 -11.22 -7.30 -4.88
C VAL A 231 -10.48 -7.41 -3.55
N THR A 232 -9.15 -7.21 -3.61
CA THR A 232 -8.30 -7.05 -2.42
C THR A 232 -8.62 -5.70 -1.77
N ILE A 233 -8.68 -5.65 -0.43
CA ILE A 233 -8.94 -4.41 0.31
C ILE A 233 -7.65 -3.98 1.02
N TYR A 234 -7.12 -2.81 0.67
CA TYR A 234 -5.83 -2.29 1.16
C TYR A 234 -5.96 -1.35 2.37
N ASN A 235 -4.81 -0.98 2.95
CA ASN A 235 -4.66 -0.01 4.04
C ASN A 235 -5.60 -0.25 5.24
N GLN A 236 -5.75 -1.51 5.62
CA GLN A 236 -6.60 -1.94 6.72
C GLN A 236 -5.83 -1.93 8.04
N ALA A 237 -6.24 -1.08 8.97
CA ALA A 237 -5.74 -1.09 10.34
C ALA A 237 -6.31 -2.30 11.10
N PHE A 238 -5.49 -3.34 11.32
CA PHE A 238 -5.92 -4.55 12.04
C PHE A 238 -6.00 -4.34 13.55
N PHE A 239 -5.11 -3.49 14.09
CA PHE A 239 -5.20 -2.97 15.46
C PHE A 239 -4.38 -1.70 15.62
N THR A 240 -4.73 -0.90 16.64
CA THR A 240 -3.87 0.14 17.22
C THR A 240 -3.64 -0.24 18.69
N THR A 241 -2.41 -0.12 19.18
CA THR A 241 -2.11 -0.36 20.60
C THR A 241 -2.72 0.75 21.46
N PRO A 242 -3.04 0.51 22.74
CA PRO A 242 -3.31 1.59 23.70
C PRO A 242 -2.18 2.63 23.72
N ASN A 243 -2.48 3.82 24.24
CA ASN A 243 -1.45 4.81 24.54
C ASN A 243 -0.54 4.28 25.67
N LEU A 244 0.73 4.13 25.34
CA LEU A 244 1.82 3.72 26.22
C LEU A 244 2.53 4.95 26.79
N THR A 245 3.33 4.74 27.85
CA THR A 245 4.27 5.76 28.35
C THR A 245 5.36 6.02 27.31
N PRO A 246 5.62 7.27 26.87
CA PRO A 246 6.65 7.55 25.86
C PRO A 246 8.02 6.93 26.19
N GLY A 247 8.47 5.97 25.39
CA GLY A 247 9.70 5.25 25.66
C GLY A 247 10.01 4.12 24.68
N PRO A 248 11.07 3.34 24.95
CA PRO A 248 11.38 2.13 24.21
C PRO A 248 10.41 0.99 24.59
N HIS A 249 9.86 0.32 23.58
CA HIS A 249 8.90 -0.76 23.72
C HIS A 249 9.21 -1.91 22.76
N SER A 250 8.66 -3.08 23.07
CA SER A 250 8.71 -4.28 22.25
C SER A 250 7.30 -4.80 21.94
N LEU A 251 6.97 -4.87 20.65
CA LEU A 251 5.74 -5.46 20.12
C LEU A 251 6.03 -6.88 19.65
N LEU A 252 5.26 -7.85 20.15
CA LEU A 252 5.20 -9.21 19.62
C LEU A 252 3.81 -9.47 19.07
N VAL A 253 3.69 -9.76 17.77
CA VAL A 253 2.44 -10.16 17.12
C VAL A 253 2.49 -11.64 16.76
N THR A 254 1.42 -12.36 17.04
CA THR A 254 1.26 -13.80 16.74
C THR A 254 -0.03 -14.03 15.97
N TYR A 255 0.05 -14.72 14.83
CA TYR A 255 -1.14 -15.14 14.08
C TYR A 255 -1.80 -16.36 14.76
N GLN A 256 -3.08 -16.24 15.15
CA GLN A 256 -3.82 -17.33 15.80
C GLN A 256 -4.63 -18.17 14.79
N GLY A 257 -4.94 -17.59 13.63
CA GLY A 257 -5.69 -18.23 12.55
C GLY A 257 -7.14 -18.51 12.89
N ALA A 258 -7.70 -19.53 12.26
CA ALA A 258 -9.04 -20.05 12.51
C ALA A 258 -9.01 -21.59 12.58
N SER A 259 -10.19 -22.21 12.73
CA SER A 259 -10.36 -23.67 12.63
C SER A 259 -10.43 -24.18 11.19
N GLY A 260 -10.60 -23.31 10.20
CA GLY A 260 -10.66 -23.62 8.77
C GLY A 260 -9.85 -22.63 7.92
N PRO A 261 -9.99 -22.68 6.59
CA PRO A 261 -9.34 -21.73 5.68
C PRO A 261 -9.78 -20.29 6.01
N ALA A 262 -8.80 -19.43 6.31
CA ALA A 262 -9.05 -18.07 6.76
C ALA A 262 -7.95 -17.11 6.27
N THR A 263 -8.26 -15.81 6.35
CA THR A 263 -7.45 -14.71 5.82
C THR A 263 -6.06 -14.70 6.46
N PRO A 264 -4.98 -14.51 5.67
CA PRO A 264 -3.65 -14.36 6.23
C PRO A 264 -3.57 -13.14 7.15
N LEU A 265 -2.66 -13.20 8.12
CA LEU A 265 -2.14 -11.97 8.73
C LEU A 265 -1.11 -11.38 7.78
N THR A 266 -1.38 -10.19 7.25
CA THR A 266 -0.47 -9.40 6.41
C THR A 266 0.13 -8.23 7.21
N LEU A 267 1.26 -7.72 6.75
CA LEU A 267 1.87 -6.46 7.18
C LEU A 267 2.42 -5.74 5.95
N ASP A 268 1.87 -4.56 5.69
CA ASP A 268 2.31 -3.62 4.66
C ASP A 268 3.22 -2.56 5.32
N TYR A 269 2.70 -1.88 6.34
CA TYR A 269 3.47 -0.94 7.17
C TYR A 269 2.88 -0.77 8.57
N LEU A 270 3.66 -0.13 9.44
CA LEU A 270 3.26 0.29 10.78
C LEU A 270 3.24 1.82 10.83
N TYR A 271 2.24 2.38 11.49
CA TYR A 271 2.35 3.74 12.03
C TYR A 271 2.89 3.65 13.45
N VAL A 272 3.92 4.42 13.78
CA VAL A 272 4.49 4.53 15.13
C VAL A 272 4.35 5.97 15.59
N THR A 273 3.42 6.22 16.51
CA THR A 273 3.23 7.54 17.09
C THR A 273 4.28 7.76 18.18
N ASN A 274 5.22 8.66 17.93
CA ASN A 274 6.23 9.07 18.89
C ASN A 274 5.85 10.40 19.56
N THR A 275 6.42 10.67 20.73
CA THR A 275 6.43 11.99 21.35
C THR A 275 7.84 12.27 21.83
N SER A 276 8.37 13.45 21.53
CA SER A 276 9.71 13.82 21.95
C SER A 276 9.85 13.67 23.48
N THR A 277 10.59 12.65 23.90
CA THR A 277 11.19 12.65 25.22
C THR A 277 12.35 13.62 25.15
N SER A 278 12.15 14.84 25.68
CA SER A 278 13.17 15.85 25.78
C SER A 278 14.30 15.37 26.69
N THR A 279 15.24 14.65 26.09
CA THR A 279 16.49 14.22 26.72
C THR A 279 17.45 15.41 26.80
N ASN A 280 17.03 16.42 27.57
CA ASN A 280 17.92 17.38 28.21
C ASN A 280 18.81 16.61 29.18
N SER A 281 19.82 15.94 28.62
CA SER A 281 20.94 15.38 29.34
C SER A 281 21.83 16.55 29.80
N THR A 282 21.37 17.24 30.85
CA THR A 282 22.20 18.17 31.62
C THR A 282 23.37 17.39 32.21
N SER A 283 24.50 17.41 31.51
CA SER A 283 25.76 16.85 31.95
C SER A 283 26.27 17.67 33.15
N ASN A 284 25.96 17.24 34.36
CA ASN A 284 26.61 17.75 35.57
C ASN A 284 28.08 17.28 35.58
N PRO A 285 29.07 18.18 35.52
CA PRO A 285 30.47 17.79 35.53
C PRO A 285 31.00 17.75 36.97
N ASN A 286 30.81 16.62 37.65
CA ASN A 286 31.59 16.28 38.85
C ASN A 286 31.48 14.78 39.15
N ASP A 287 32.41 14.01 38.59
CA ASP A 287 33.15 13.07 39.42
C ASP A 287 34.53 12.73 38.83
N LYS A 288 35.47 12.42 39.71
CA LYS A 288 36.89 12.16 39.36
C LYS A 288 37.11 10.72 38.86
N PRO A 289 38.19 10.46 38.09
CA PRO A 289 38.33 9.20 37.38
C PRO A 289 38.82 8.07 38.29
N SER A 290 38.24 6.89 38.10
CA SER A 290 38.86 5.61 38.44
C SER A 290 39.29 4.89 37.15
N ASP A 291 40.54 4.44 37.15
CA ASP A 291 41.25 3.89 36.01
C ASP A 291 40.80 2.46 35.69
N HIS A 292 40.50 2.17 34.41
CA HIS A 292 40.75 0.84 33.85
C HIS A 292 40.86 0.84 32.32
N ASN A 293 42.09 0.61 31.86
CA ASN A 293 42.42 0.38 30.45
C ASN A 293 41.70 -0.83 29.83
N GLN A 294 41.06 -0.65 28.67
CA GLN A 294 41.18 -1.57 27.54
C GLN A 294 40.74 -0.94 26.20
N VAL A 295 41.71 -0.60 25.35
CA VAL A 295 41.46 -0.16 23.96
C VAL A 295 41.48 -1.38 23.04
N SER A 296 40.32 -1.85 22.59
CA SER A 296 40.21 -2.84 21.52
C SER A 296 40.30 -2.14 20.15
N LYS A 297 41.44 -2.29 19.48
CA LYS A 297 41.61 -1.80 18.09
C LYS A 297 40.84 -2.72 17.13
N THR A 298 39.90 -2.17 16.37
CA THR A 298 39.20 -2.90 15.31
C THR A 298 40.14 -3.18 14.13
N PRO A 299 40.19 -4.43 13.61
CA PRO A 299 41.11 -4.79 12.52
C PRO A 299 40.59 -4.31 11.16
N VAL A 300 40.91 -3.08 10.80
CA VAL A 300 40.52 -2.41 9.53
C VAL A 300 40.78 -3.27 8.28
N GLY A 301 41.85 -4.08 8.29
CA GLY A 301 42.20 -4.96 7.16
C GLY A 301 41.13 -5.99 6.77
N ALA A 302 40.32 -6.48 7.73
CA ALA A 302 39.26 -7.45 7.44
C ALA A 302 38.08 -6.80 6.68
N ILE A 303 37.81 -5.52 6.94
CA ILE A 303 36.72 -4.77 6.32
C ILE A 303 37.09 -4.41 4.87
N VAL A 304 38.33 -3.95 4.64
CA VAL A 304 38.80 -3.57 3.30
C VAL A 304 38.90 -4.78 2.35
N GLY A 305 39.38 -5.93 2.84
CA GLY A 305 39.48 -7.16 2.03
C GLY A 305 38.13 -7.67 1.52
N GLY A 306 37.08 -7.62 2.35
CA GLY A 306 35.74 -8.07 1.97
C GLY A 306 35.10 -7.21 0.86
N VAL A 307 35.25 -5.89 0.93
CA VAL A 307 34.66 -4.95 -0.04
C VAL A 307 35.34 -5.11 -1.41
N VAL A 308 36.67 -5.20 -1.48
CA VAL A 308 37.40 -5.39 -2.74
C VAL A 308 37.05 -6.74 -3.39
N GLY A 309 36.94 -7.81 -2.59
CA GLY A 309 36.51 -9.13 -3.09
C GLY A 309 35.08 -9.13 -3.64
N ALA A 310 34.14 -8.47 -2.96
CA ALA A 310 32.76 -8.36 -3.42
C ALA A 310 32.63 -7.56 -4.74
N ILE A 311 33.35 -6.44 -4.88
CA ILE A 311 33.36 -5.64 -6.10
C ILE A 311 33.94 -6.44 -7.28
N ALA A 312 35.03 -7.19 -7.07
CA ALA A 312 35.61 -8.04 -8.09
C ALA A 312 34.64 -9.15 -8.56
N LEU A 313 33.95 -9.80 -7.62
CA LEU A 313 32.92 -10.81 -7.94
C LEU A 313 31.74 -10.23 -8.71
N LEU A 314 31.23 -9.06 -8.31
CA LEU A 314 30.14 -8.38 -9.01
C LEU A 314 30.52 -7.99 -10.45
N ALA A 315 31.75 -7.51 -10.66
CA ALA A 315 32.27 -7.21 -12.00
C ALA A 315 32.34 -8.47 -12.89
N ILE A 316 32.77 -9.61 -12.33
CA ILE A 316 32.80 -10.90 -13.04
C ILE A 316 31.38 -11.36 -13.40
N PHE A 317 30.42 -11.29 -12.48
CA PHE A 317 29.03 -11.66 -12.75
C PHE A 317 28.39 -10.76 -13.82
N ALA A 318 28.61 -9.44 -13.75
CA ALA A 318 28.13 -8.50 -14.76
C ALA A 318 28.72 -8.81 -16.15
N PHE A 319 30.02 -9.10 -16.24
CA PHE A 319 30.69 -9.46 -17.48
C PHE A 319 30.15 -10.77 -18.08
N VAL A 320 29.97 -11.81 -17.27
CA VAL A 320 29.38 -13.10 -17.71
C VAL A 320 27.95 -12.90 -18.20
N PHE A 321 27.13 -12.13 -17.48
CA PHE A 321 25.74 -11.87 -17.86
C PHE A 321 25.63 -11.05 -19.16
N TRP A 322 26.47 -10.03 -19.33
CA TRP A 322 26.58 -9.26 -20.56
C TRP A 322 27.02 -10.12 -21.75
N ARG A 323 27.99 -11.02 -21.55
CA ARG A 323 28.44 -11.96 -22.58
C ARG A 323 27.34 -12.96 -22.96
N ARG A 324 26.55 -13.46 -22.00
CA ARG A 324 25.37 -14.32 -22.28
C ARG A 324 24.28 -13.58 -23.06
N ARG A 325 23.97 -12.32 -22.71
CA ARG A 325 22.98 -11.51 -23.45
C ARG A 325 23.35 -11.25 -24.92
N ARG A 326 24.63 -11.24 -25.26
CA ARG A 326 25.10 -11.08 -26.65
C ARG A 326 24.88 -12.30 -27.55
N HIS A 327 24.49 -13.46 -27.01
CA HIS A 327 24.20 -14.67 -27.79
C HIS A 327 22.71 -14.92 -28.07
N VAL A 328 21.80 -14.00 -27.70
CA VAL A 328 20.34 -14.18 -27.86
C VAL A 328 19.74 -13.14 -28.83
N LYS A 329 20.34 -13.04 -30.02
CA LYS A 329 19.73 -12.38 -31.19
C LYS A 329 20.05 -13.15 -32.46
N ILE A 330 19.14 -14.03 -32.86
CA ILE A 330 18.79 -14.50 -34.23
C ILE A 330 17.67 -15.56 -34.07
N VAL A 331 16.88 -15.77 -35.11
CA VAL A 331 15.64 -16.57 -35.18
C VAL A 331 14.41 -15.94 -34.52
N ASN A 332 13.76 -15.04 -35.25
CA ASN A 332 12.35 -15.24 -35.56
C ASN A 332 12.02 -14.60 -36.91
N ASP A 333 12.15 -15.37 -37.99
CA ASP A 333 11.53 -15.04 -39.27
C ASP A 333 11.31 -16.30 -40.11
N GLY A 334 10.22 -16.35 -40.87
CA GLY A 334 9.93 -17.42 -41.82
C GLY A 334 9.11 -18.62 -41.30
N ARG A 335 7.79 -18.52 -41.44
CA ARG A 335 6.98 -19.69 -41.85
C ARG A 335 5.85 -19.27 -42.78
N MET A 336 5.91 -19.75 -44.02
CA MET A 336 4.93 -19.46 -45.07
C MET A 336 3.66 -20.30 -44.92
N ASP A 337 2.62 -19.74 -45.54
CA ASP A 337 1.30 -20.29 -45.85
C ASP A 337 1.33 -21.64 -46.59
N LEU A 338 0.24 -22.44 -46.48
CA LEU A 338 -0.11 -23.52 -47.43
C LEU A 338 -1.52 -24.17 -47.20
N GLY A 339 -2.59 -23.44 -47.55
CA GLY A 339 -3.63 -23.92 -48.49
C GLY A 339 -4.86 -24.77 -48.05
N SER A 340 -5.93 -24.66 -48.88
CA SER A 340 -7.18 -25.48 -48.97
C SER A 340 -8.37 -25.09 -48.05
N SER A 341 -9.62 -24.87 -48.51
CA SER A 341 -10.22 -24.68 -49.86
C SER A 341 -11.66 -24.10 -49.77
N GLN A 342 -12.10 -23.32 -50.78
CA GLN A 342 -13.50 -23.10 -51.31
C GLN A 342 -14.70 -22.97 -50.32
N SER A 343 -15.29 -21.78 -50.06
CA SER A 343 -16.25 -20.97 -50.88
C SER A 343 -17.75 -21.37 -50.76
N PRO A 344 -18.76 -20.50 -51.04
CA PRO A 344 -18.85 -19.03 -50.94
C PRO A 344 -20.16 -18.54 -50.24
N HIS A 345 -20.27 -17.24 -49.96
CA HIS A 345 -21.48 -16.35 -49.96
C HIS A 345 -21.02 -14.99 -49.41
N GLU A 346 -21.42 -13.79 -49.82
CA GLU A 346 -22.07 -13.18 -50.99
C GLU A 346 -22.05 -11.66 -50.66
N VAL A 347 -21.98 -10.77 -51.66
CA VAL A 347 -21.65 -9.34 -51.45
C VAL A 347 -22.78 -8.46 -52.00
N THR A 348 -23.10 -7.32 -51.36
CA THR A 348 -23.30 -5.99 -52.02
C THR A 348 -23.71 -4.88 -51.02
N PRO A 349 -23.53 -3.57 -51.37
CA PRO A 349 -23.28 -2.51 -50.37
C PRO A 349 -24.19 -1.25 -50.46
N PHE A 350 -23.86 -0.25 -49.63
CA PHE A 350 -24.24 1.18 -49.58
C PHE A 350 -25.21 1.79 -50.64
N THR A 351 -26.12 2.66 -50.19
CA THR A 351 -26.46 3.96 -50.83
C THR A 351 -27.14 4.92 -49.84
N SER A 352 -26.94 6.23 -50.00
CA SER A 352 -27.52 7.33 -49.21
C SER A 352 -28.26 8.35 -50.11
N MET A 353 -29.35 8.96 -49.65
CA MET A 353 -29.68 10.40 -49.84
C MET A 353 -30.98 10.86 -49.14
N TYR A 354 -31.14 12.18 -49.02
CA TYR A 354 -32.18 12.94 -48.28
C TYR A 354 -33.44 13.28 -49.17
N PRO A 355 -34.21 14.38 -48.96
CA PRO A 355 -35.45 14.45 -48.15
C PRO A 355 -36.68 15.02 -48.92
N SER A 356 -37.88 15.16 -48.30
CA SER A 356 -38.89 16.20 -48.67
C SER A 356 -40.12 16.37 -47.75
N SER A 357 -40.38 17.64 -47.38
CA SER A 357 -41.63 18.42 -47.17
C SER A 357 -43.01 17.86 -46.72
N MET A 358 -43.67 18.69 -45.87
CA MET A 358 -45.10 18.84 -45.45
C MET A 358 -46.13 19.01 -46.62
N PRO A 359 -47.51 19.15 -46.47
CA PRO A 359 -48.28 19.68 -45.30
C PRO A 359 -49.78 19.25 -45.03
N GLN A 360 -50.40 19.90 -44.01
CA GLN A 360 -51.87 20.12 -43.73
C GLN A 360 -52.75 18.92 -43.22
N THR A 361 -53.84 19.05 -42.40
CA THR A 361 -54.46 20.13 -41.58
C THR A 361 -55.52 19.60 -40.56
N ARG A 362 -55.78 20.36 -39.46
CA ARG A 362 -57.04 20.46 -38.63
C ARG A 362 -57.50 19.21 -37.82
N THR A 363 -58.19 19.31 -36.66
CA THR A 363 -59.01 20.38 -36.01
C THR A 363 -58.80 20.52 -34.48
N HIS A 364 -58.98 21.75 -33.93
CA HIS A 364 -59.30 22.09 -32.51
C HIS A 364 -60.76 21.66 -32.15
N PRO A 365 -61.27 21.65 -30.88
CA PRO A 365 -61.13 22.65 -29.77
C PRO A 365 -60.75 22.02 -28.37
N ASP A 366 -60.68 22.66 -27.18
CA ASP A 366 -60.42 24.05 -26.65
C ASP A 366 -60.14 23.93 -25.11
N VAL A 367 -59.26 24.70 -24.42
CA VAL A 367 -59.24 26.13 -23.95
C VAL A 367 -60.23 26.43 -22.79
N PRO A 368 -59.86 27.09 -21.65
CA PRO A 368 -58.59 27.09 -20.87
C PRO A 368 -58.82 27.15 -19.32
N HIS A 369 -57.77 27.30 -18.49
CA HIS A 369 -57.53 28.49 -17.63
C HIS A 369 -56.33 28.36 -16.66
N ILE A 370 -55.72 29.50 -16.36
CA ILE A 370 -54.51 29.72 -15.54
C ILE A 370 -54.92 30.40 -14.21
N ALA A 371 -54.29 30.05 -13.09
CA ALA A 371 -53.80 31.02 -12.07
C ALA A 371 -53.10 30.35 -10.88
N VAL A 372 -51.94 30.91 -10.50
CA VAL A 372 -51.35 30.79 -9.16
C VAL A 372 -51.84 31.97 -8.31
N PRO A 373 -52.03 31.81 -6.99
CA PRO A 373 -51.39 32.76 -6.07
C PRO A 373 -50.73 32.08 -4.86
N SER A 374 -49.89 32.85 -4.16
CA SER A 374 -48.97 32.42 -3.11
C SER A 374 -49.27 33.02 -1.72
N PHE A 375 -48.71 32.40 -0.68
CA PHE A 375 -48.64 32.82 0.74
C PHE A 375 -49.95 32.70 1.58
N PRO A 376 -49.87 32.70 2.92
CA PRO A 376 -48.72 32.54 3.82
C PRO A 376 -48.83 31.31 4.76
N ALA A 377 -47.79 31.03 5.55
CA ALA A 377 -47.84 30.08 6.67
C ALA A 377 -47.79 30.83 8.02
N SER A 378 -48.69 30.51 8.94
CA SER A 378 -48.77 31.12 10.28
C SER A 378 -49.09 30.08 11.36
N SER A 379 -48.29 30.10 12.43
CA SER A 379 -48.60 29.74 13.84
C SER A 379 -49.85 28.90 14.15
N ASP A 380 -49.68 27.70 14.74
CA ASP A 380 -49.68 27.49 16.21
C ASP A 380 -49.42 26.00 16.54
N ARG A 381 -48.42 25.69 17.38
CA ARG A 381 -48.57 25.35 18.82
C ARG A 381 -49.61 24.26 19.13
N TYR A 382 -49.13 23.08 19.49
CA TYR A 382 -49.65 22.35 20.65
C TYR A 382 -48.49 21.69 21.41
N GLU A 383 -48.58 21.68 22.74
CA GLU A 383 -47.54 21.22 23.66
C GLU A 383 -47.60 19.70 23.88
N SER A 384 -46.45 19.09 24.15
CA SER A 384 -46.39 18.00 25.13
C SER A 384 -45.03 17.95 25.79
N SER A 385 -45.01 18.12 27.11
CA SER A 385 -43.82 18.16 27.95
C SER A 385 -43.91 17.09 29.04
N ALA A 386 -42.90 16.24 29.17
CA ALA A 386 -42.50 15.66 30.46
C ALA A 386 -41.10 15.03 30.37
N ASN A 387 -40.12 15.66 31.02
CA ASN A 387 -38.92 14.95 31.47
C ASN A 387 -39.28 14.11 32.71
N LEU A 388 -38.57 13.00 32.95
CA LEU A 388 -37.60 12.86 34.06
C LEU A 388 -37.05 11.42 34.15
N GLN A 389 -35.79 11.31 34.60
CA GLN A 389 -35.08 10.04 34.87
C GLN A 389 -35.27 9.58 36.35
N PRO A 390 -34.37 8.79 36.98
CA PRO A 390 -34.62 7.38 37.28
C PRO A 390 -34.55 7.06 38.79
N PHE A 391 -34.90 5.84 39.24
CA PHE A 391 -34.47 5.39 40.58
C PHE A 391 -34.34 3.86 40.74
N ASP A 392 -33.38 3.48 41.58
CA ASP A 392 -33.07 2.15 42.14
C ASP A 392 -34.21 1.52 42.97
N ASN A 393 -34.20 0.17 43.12
CA ASN A 393 -33.84 -0.44 44.42
C ASN A 393 -33.70 -1.98 44.47
N ASN A 394 -32.88 -2.41 45.44
CA ASN A 394 -32.61 -3.79 45.87
C ASN A 394 -33.82 -4.54 46.47
N HIS A 395 -33.92 -5.88 46.29
CA HIS A 395 -34.00 -6.79 47.46
C HIS A 395 -33.74 -8.30 47.24
N ARG A 396 -32.86 -8.84 48.11
CA ARG A 396 -32.81 -10.17 48.79
C ARG A 396 -33.08 -11.53 48.09
N GLN A 397 -32.02 -12.36 48.12
CA GLN A 397 -31.92 -13.71 48.72
C GLN A 397 -33.17 -14.60 48.92
N THR A 398 -33.13 -15.84 48.38
CA THR A 398 -33.04 -17.11 49.15
C THR A 398 -32.75 -18.34 48.25
N THR A 399 -32.10 -19.35 48.83
CA THR A 399 -31.77 -20.70 48.30
C THR A 399 -32.67 -21.78 48.94
N PRO A 400 -32.52 -23.11 48.66
CA PRO A 400 -32.29 -23.84 47.40
C PRO A 400 -33.37 -24.96 47.19
N GLY A 401 -33.34 -25.69 46.06
CA GLY A 401 -34.20 -26.87 45.85
C GLY A 401 -33.68 -27.83 44.77
N SER A 402 -33.67 -29.13 45.07
CA SER A 402 -33.07 -30.21 44.27
C SER A 402 -34.05 -30.95 43.36
N SER A 403 -33.58 -31.48 42.22
CA SER A 403 -33.86 -32.87 41.81
C SER A 403 -33.01 -33.32 40.60
N ASP A 404 -32.52 -34.57 40.71
CA ASP A 404 -32.29 -35.61 39.70
C ASP A 404 -31.62 -35.28 38.34
N MET A 405 -30.45 -35.81 37.97
CA MET A 405 -29.94 -37.21 37.93
C MET A 405 -30.32 -38.00 36.66
N SER A 406 -29.41 -37.95 35.67
CA SER A 406 -28.99 -39.07 34.78
C SER A 406 -27.84 -38.51 33.91
N GLY A 407 -26.63 -39.07 33.87
CA GLY A 407 -26.29 -40.33 33.17
C GLY A 407 -26.16 -40.04 31.67
N TYR A 408 -24.97 -39.96 31.05
CA TYR A 408 -23.91 -40.98 31.02
C TYR A 408 -22.48 -40.41 31.04
N ALA A 409 -21.52 -41.22 31.49
CA ALA A 409 -20.11 -40.86 31.62
C ALA A 409 -19.21 -41.37 30.47
N ALA A 410 -17.97 -40.88 30.46
CA ALA A 410 -16.93 -41.11 29.45
C ALA A 410 -16.43 -42.55 29.32
N GLY A 411 -15.78 -42.85 28.18
CA GLY A 411 -14.97 -44.05 27.96
C GLY A 411 -13.67 -43.72 27.23
N THR A 412 -12.53 -43.81 27.94
CA THR A 412 -11.18 -43.71 27.38
C THR A 412 -10.50 -45.07 27.48
N VAL A 413 -9.89 -45.61 26.42
CA VAL A 413 -8.76 -46.58 26.47
C VAL A 413 -7.97 -46.50 25.16
N ALA A 414 -6.67 -46.83 25.24
CA ALA A 414 -5.66 -46.59 24.22
C ALA A 414 -5.34 -47.81 23.30
N GLN A 415 -4.52 -47.51 22.28
CA GLN A 415 -3.56 -48.39 21.58
C GLN A 415 -4.05 -49.68 20.86
N THR A 416 -3.75 -49.73 19.56
CA THR A 416 -3.22 -50.93 18.91
C THR A 416 -2.29 -50.55 17.75
N ARG A 417 -1.29 -51.38 17.45
CA ARG A 417 -0.16 -51.10 16.54
C ARG A 417 0.07 -52.30 15.61
N ALA A 418 -0.19 -52.19 14.30
CA ALA A 418 0.33 -53.14 13.29
C ALA A 418 0.24 -52.67 11.82
N ALA A 419 1.40 -52.39 11.23
CA ALA A 419 1.88 -52.68 9.86
C ALA A 419 0.95 -52.78 8.61
N ARG A 420 1.24 -51.93 7.60
CA ARG A 420 1.41 -52.16 6.14
C ARG A 420 2.02 -50.86 5.58
N LYS A 421 3.28 -50.72 5.15
CA LYS A 421 4.14 -51.41 4.16
C LYS A 421 3.70 -51.20 2.69
N GLY A 422 4.23 -50.15 2.06
CA GLY A 422 4.75 -50.16 0.69
C GLY A 422 3.84 -49.74 -0.47
N MET A 423 4.10 -48.56 -1.05
CA MET A 423 3.88 -48.24 -2.46
C MET A 423 4.86 -47.13 -2.86
N ALA A 424 5.57 -47.27 -3.99
CA ALA A 424 6.61 -46.33 -4.44
C ALA A 424 6.10 -45.41 -5.56
N PRO A 425 6.65 -44.19 -5.74
CA PRO A 425 6.24 -43.27 -6.80
C PRO A 425 6.85 -43.65 -8.17
N PRO A 426 6.14 -43.39 -9.29
CA PRO A 426 6.66 -43.64 -10.64
C PRO A 426 7.75 -42.64 -11.07
N ALA A 427 8.64 -43.09 -11.96
CA ALA A 427 9.90 -42.43 -12.29
C ALA A 427 9.81 -41.34 -13.38
N GLN A 428 10.77 -40.42 -13.35
CA GLN A 428 11.02 -39.43 -14.41
C GLN A 428 11.71 -40.08 -15.63
N PRO A 429 11.40 -39.67 -16.88
CA PRO A 429 12.13 -40.10 -18.06
C PRO A 429 13.47 -39.35 -18.20
N ALA A 430 14.51 -40.07 -18.62
CA ALA A 430 15.89 -39.58 -18.70
C ALA A 430 16.20 -38.76 -19.96
N VAL A 431 17.13 -37.81 -19.82
CA VAL A 431 17.68 -36.99 -20.92
C VAL A 431 18.77 -37.78 -21.66
N MET A 432 18.73 -37.80 -22.99
CA MET A 432 19.86 -38.26 -23.83
C MET A 432 20.56 -37.07 -24.52
N PRO A 433 21.90 -37.09 -24.62
CA PRO A 433 22.67 -35.98 -25.19
C PRO A 433 22.66 -36.00 -26.73
N VAL A 434 22.51 -34.83 -27.34
CA VAL A 434 22.64 -34.65 -28.80
C VAL A 434 24.10 -34.31 -29.15
N LEU A 435 24.69 -35.13 -30.02
CA LEU A 435 26.04 -34.95 -30.54
C LEU A 435 26.04 -33.92 -31.68
N HIS A 436 26.80 -32.84 -31.54
CA HIS A 436 26.98 -31.87 -32.62
C HIS A 436 28.10 -32.31 -33.57
N GLN A 437 27.82 -32.32 -34.88
CA GLN A 437 28.83 -32.39 -35.93
C GLN A 437 28.97 -31.01 -36.59
N ASP A 438 30.18 -30.45 -36.56
CA ASP A 438 30.58 -29.26 -37.29
C ASP A 438 30.90 -29.64 -38.75
N SER A 439 30.49 -28.81 -39.70
CA SER A 439 30.87 -28.91 -41.11
C SER A 439 30.80 -27.55 -41.82
N GLY A 440 31.83 -26.74 -41.62
CA GLY A 440 32.58 -26.16 -42.74
C GLY A 440 32.00 -24.93 -43.46
N ILE A 441 32.77 -23.84 -43.38
CA ILE A 441 32.62 -22.60 -44.15
C ILE A 441 32.50 -22.82 -45.67
N ARG A 442 31.59 -22.07 -46.31
CA ARG A 442 31.78 -21.52 -47.67
C ARG A 442 31.21 -20.11 -47.77
N ILE A 443 32.02 -19.17 -48.26
CA ILE A 443 31.62 -17.84 -48.72
C ILE A 443 31.87 -17.78 -50.24
N PRO A 444 30.94 -17.24 -51.03
CA PRO A 444 31.25 -16.59 -52.31
C PRO A 444 31.06 -15.07 -52.25
N HIS A 445 31.82 -14.35 -53.07
CA HIS A 445 31.97 -12.89 -53.05
C HIS A 445 30.91 -12.10 -53.83
N GLY A 446 30.74 -10.83 -53.40
CA GLY A 446 30.28 -9.70 -54.22
C GLY A 446 29.28 -8.80 -53.47
N GLN A 447 29.43 -7.47 -53.38
CA GLN A 447 30.52 -6.56 -53.80
C GLN A 447 30.31 -5.20 -53.09
N GLU A 448 31.39 -4.53 -52.62
CA GLU A 448 31.45 -3.15 -52.07
C GLU A 448 30.53 -2.83 -50.83
N ASP A 449 30.97 -2.19 -49.74
CA ASP A 449 32.04 -1.19 -49.55
C ASP A 449 32.97 -1.47 -48.33
N ARG A 450 34.16 -0.87 -48.34
CA ARG A 450 35.07 -0.66 -47.18
C ARG A 450 34.86 0.78 -46.66
N ILE A 451 35.40 1.33 -45.56
CA ILE A 451 36.48 1.06 -44.58
C ILE A 451 35.91 1.64 -43.22
N VAL A 452 36.32 1.33 -41.98
CA VAL A 452 37.59 1.61 -41.27
C VAL A 452 37.63 0.74 -40.00
N GLN A 453 38.84 0.27 -39.65
CA GLN A 453 39.11 -0.49 -38.43
C GLN A 453 39.92 0.38 -37.46
N ASP A 454 39.39 0.63 -36.25
CA ASP A 454 40.15 1.24 -35.16
C ASP A 454 40.88 0.17 -34.34
N ILE A 455 42.18 0.35 -34.09
CA ILE A 455 43.03 -0.54 -33.31
C ILE A 455 43.57 0.22 -32.10
N PRO A 456 43.18 -0.11 -30.86
CA PRO A 456 43.75 0.51 -29.65
C PRO A 456 45.21 0.07 -29.43
N PRO A 457 46.05 0.93 -28.81
CA PRO A 457 47.48 0.66 -28.65
C PRO A 457 47.77 -0.47 -27.65
N LEU A 458 48.80 -1.26 -27.98
CA LEU A 458 49.44 -2.22 -27.09
C LEU A 458 50.39 -1.48 -26.13
N TYR A 459 50.24 -1.74 -24.82
CA TYR A 459 51.23 -1.34 -23.82
C TYR A 459 52.09 -2.54 -23.44
N THR A 460 53.41 -2.40 -23.59
CA THR A 460 54.41 -3.33 -23.08
C THR A 460 54.59 -3.13 -21.57
N VAL A 461 54.80 -4.24 -20.86
CA VAL A 461 55.09 -4.24 -19.42
C VAL A 461 56.61 -4.35 -19.22
N THR A 462 57.16 -3.51 -18.36
CA THR A 462 58.49 -3.62 -17.74
C THR A 462 58.33 -3.61 -16.24
#